data_AF-W1F8C0-F1
#
_entry.id   AF-W1F8C0-F1
#
_cell.length_a   1.000
_cell.length_b   1.000
_cell.length_c   1.000
_cell.angle_alpha   90.00
_cell.angle_beta   90.00
_cell.angle_gamma   90.00
#
_symmetry.space_group_name_H-M   'P 1'
#
loop_
_entity.id
_entity.type
_entity.pdbx_description
1 polymer ?
#
loop_
_entity_poly.entity_id
_entity_poly.type
_entity_poly.pdbx_seq_one_letter_code
_entity_poly.pdbx_strand_id
1 'polypeptide(L)'
;MGKHHWKVEKQPEWYVKAVRKTIAKLPGGYAEAADWLDVTENALFNRLRADGDQIFPLGWAMILQRAGGTHFIADAVAQSANGVFVSLPDVEDVDNADINQRLLEVIEQIGSYSKQIRSAIEDGVVEPHEKTAINDELYLSISKLQEHAALVYKIFLHFRK
;
A
#
# COMPACT_ATOMS: atom_id res chain seq x y z
N MET A 1 25.84 -23.58 7.07
CA MET A 1 24.71 -22.78 6.55
C MET A 1 23.92 -23.63 5.57
N GLY A 2 22.72 -24.07 5.96
CA GLY A 2 21.94 -25.06 5.20
C GLY A 2 21.11 -24.45 4.05
N LYS A 3 20.78 -25.27 3.05
CA LYS A 3 20.02 -24.91 1.83
C LYS A 3 18.61 -24.31 2.07
N HIS A 4 18.11 -24.27 3.30
CA HIS A 4 16.80 -23.70 3.65
C HIS A 4 16.84 -22.22 4.06
N HIS A 5 17.98 -21.70 4.53
CA HIS A 5 18.05 -20.33 5.08
C HIS A 5 17.94 -19.24 3.99
N TRP A 6 18.58 -19.45 2.83
CA TRP A 6 18.58 -18.46 1.74
C TRP A 6 17.19 -18.23 1.13
N LYS A 7 16.28 -19.22 1.21
CA LYS A 7 14.93 -19.09 0.65
C LYS A 7 14.10 -18.10 1.44
N VAL A 8 14.17 -18.18 2.77
CA VAL A 8 13.52 -17.22 3.67
C VAL A 8 14.07 -15.81 3.44
N GLU A 9 15.37 -15.70 3.19
CA GLU A 9 16.01 -14.42 2.84
C GLU A 9 15.54 -13.87 1.49
N LYS A 10 15.32 -14.71 0.47
CA LYS A 10 14.94 -14.28 -0.89
C LYS A 10 13.44 -14.15 -1.13
N GLN A 11 12.62 -14.86 -0.36
CA GLN A 11 11.16 -14.84 -0.46
C GLN A 11 10.56 -14.88 0.95
N PRO A 12 10.58 -13.75 1.67
CA PRO A 12 10.11 -13.69 3.03
C PRO A 12 8.61 -13.92 3.13
N GLU A 13 8.15 -14.42 4.27
CA GLU A 13 6.75 -14.77 4.50
C GLU A 13 5.79 -13.59 4.29
N TRP A 14 6.19 -12.39 4.70
CA TRP A 14 5.40 -11.17 4.50
C TRP A 14 5.12 -10.91 3.01
N TYR A 15 6.09 -11.21 2.14
CA TYR A 15 5.96 -11.01 0.70
C TYR A 15 5.03 -12.05 0.08
N VAL A 16 5.16 -13.32 0.48
CA VAL A 16 4.24 -14.40 0.04
C VAL A 16 2.79 -14.05 0.42
N LYS A 17 2.58 -13.57 1.65
CA LYS A 17 1.26 -13.14 2.13
C LYS A 17 0.70 -11.99 1.29
N ALA A 18 1.52 -11.00 0.94
CA ALA A 18 1.13 -9.87 0.10
C ALA A 18 0.75 -10.31 -1.33
N VAL A 19 1.52 -11.22 -1.93
CA VAL A 19 1.20 -11.78 -3.27
C VAL A 19 -0.13 -12.53 -3.24
N ARG A 20 -0.35 -13.41 -2.26
CA ARG A 20 -1.62 -14.13 -2.12
C ARG A 20 -2.80 -13.19 -1.93
N LYS A 21 -2.64 -12.13 -1.13
CA LYS A 21 -3.66 -11.09 -0.92
C LYS A 21 -3.97 -10.34 -2.22
N THR A 22 -2.95 -10.06 -3.02
CA THR A 22 -3.09 -9.40 -4.34
C THR A 22 -3.87 -10.28 -5.31
N ILE A 23 -3.50 -11.56 -5.44
CA ILE A 23 -4.21 -12.53 -6.29
C ILE A 23 -5.67 -12.67 -5.86
N ALA A 24 -5.93 -12.79 -4.55
CA ALA A 24 -7.28 -12.93 -4.02
C ALA A 24 -8.20 -11.72 -4.28
N LYS A 25 -7.64 -10.56 -4.63
CA LYS A 25 -8.40 -9.36 -4.96
C LYS A 25 -8.78 -9.28 -6.45
N LEU A 26 -8.13 -10.06 -7.31
CA LEU A 26 -8.53 -10.20 -8.71
C LEU A 26 -9.88 -10.93 -8.80
N PRO A 27 -10.84 -10.45 -9.62
CA PRO A 27 -12.14 -11.11 -9.79
C PRO A 27 -12.05 -12.61 -10.12
N GLY A 28 -11.10 -13.01 -10.96
CA GLY A 28 -10.85 -14.40 -11.34
C GLY A 28 -9.74 -15.09 -10.53
N GLY A 29 -9.22 -14.47 -9.47
CA GLY A 29 -8.26 -15.07 -8.56
C GLY A 29 -6.99 -15.59 -9.25
N TYR A 30 -6.64 -16.85 -9.00
CA TYR A 30 -5.44 -17.49 -9.57
C TYR A 30 -5.52 -17.70 -11.08
N ALA A 31 -6.70 -17.98 -11.63
CA ALA A 31 -6.88 -18.14 -13.07
C ALA A 31 -6.58 -16.84 -13.81
N GLU A 32 -7.18 -15.73 -13.36
CA GLU A 32 -6.90 -14.40 -13.92
C GLU A 32 -5.43 -13.98 -13.70
N ALA A 33 -4.85 -14.28 -12.53
CA ALA A 33 -3.44 -14.01 -12.29
C ALA A 33 -2.51 -14.78 -13.24
N ALA A 34 -2.89 -16.01 -13.62
CA ALA A 34 -2.13 -16.83 -14.56
C ALA A 34 -2.20 -16.24 -15.97
N ASP A 35 -3.38 -15.77 -16.39
CA ASP A 35 -3.59 -15.08 -17.66
C ASP A 35 -2.78 -13.78 -17.76
N TRP A 36 -2.81 -12.93 -16.72
CA TRP A 36 -2.02 -11.68 -16.67
C TRP A 36 -0.51 -11.91 -16.79
N LEU A 37 -0.03 -13.08 -16.35
CA LEU A 37 1.39 -13.41 -16.30
C LEU A 37 1.83 -14.34 -17.43
N ASP A 38 0.91 -14.76 -18.30
CA ASP A 38 1.14 -15.72 -19.38
C ASP A 38 1.79 -17.03 -18.87
N VAL A 39 1.23 -17.59 -17.80
CA VAL A 39 1.68 -18.85 -17.18
C VAL A 39 0.50 -19.72 -16.75
N THR A 40 0.77 -20.91 -16.23
CA THR A 40 -0.28 -21.79 -15.67
C THR A 40 -0.52 -21.50 -14.19
N GLU A 41 -1.72 -21.78 -13.68
CA GLU A 41 -2.01 -21.71 -12.23
C GLU A 41 -1.04 -22.57 -11.40
N ASN A 42 -0.69 -23.76 -11.91
CA ASN A 42 0.31 -24.63 -11.29
C ASN A 42 1.68 -23.94 -11.16
N ALA A 43 2.07 -23.10 -12.13
CA ALA A 43 3.31 -22.33 -12.05
C ALA A 43 3.27 -21.29 -10.90
N LEU A 44 2.10 -20.72 -10.60
CA LEU A 44 1.89 -19.82 -9.46
C LEU A 44 1.95 -20.58 -8.14
N PHE A 45 1.20 -21.69 -8.01
CA PHE A 45 1.21 -22.53 -6.80
C PHE A 45 2.62 -23.04 -6.47
N ASN A 46 3.38 -23.45 -7.50
CA ASN A 46 4.75 -23.92 -7.34
C ASN A 46 5.72 -22.84 -6.83
N ARG A 47 5.43 -21.56 -7.08
CA ARG A 47 6.22 -20.40 -6.60
C ARG A 47 5.75 -19.85 -5.26
N LEU A 48 4.56 -20.24 -4.80
CA LEU A 48 3.95 -19.75 -3.55
C LEU A 48 3.89 -20.81 -2.45
N ARG A 49 4.32 -22.05 -2.70
CA ARG A 49 4.47 -23.11 -1.68
C ARG A 49 5.67 -22.84 -0.77
N ALA A 50 5.54 -23.14 0.52
CA ALA A 50 6.57 -22.87 1.53
C ALA A 50 7.89 -23.63 1.29
N ASP A 51 7.81 -24.91 0.90
CA ASP A 51 8.99 -25.76 0.71
C ASP A 51 9.47 -25.82 -0.75
N GLY A 52 9.01 -24.88 -1.57
CA GLY A 52 9.29 -24.84 -2.99
C GLY A 52 10.71 -24.44 -3.33
N ASP A 53 11.21 -24.86 -4.49
CA ASP A 53 12.50 -24.48 -5.06
C ASP A 53 12.43 -23.23 -5.95
N GLN A 54 11.23 -22.70 -6.18
CA GLN A 54 10.96 -21.55 -7.03
C GLN A 54 10.50 -20.36 -6.19
N ILE A 55 10.87 -19.15 -6.60
CA ILE A 55 10.45 -17.89 -5.98
C ILE A 55 9.45 -17.15 -6.85
N PHE A 56 8.57 -16.37 -6.21
CA PHE A 56 7.65 -15.49 -6.92
C PHE A 56 8.33 -14.16 -7.29
N PRO A 57 8.56 -13.83 -8.57
CA PRO A 57 9.29 -12.62 -8.96
C PRO A 57 8.56 -11.34 -8.53
N LEU A 58 9.29 -10.34 -8.02
CA LEU A 58 8.71 -9.02 -7.69
C LEU A 58 8.03 -8.38 -8.90
N GLY A 59 8.62 -8.50 -10.10
CA GLY A 59 8.03 -7.99 -11.33
C GLY A 59 6.63 -8.56 -11.60
N TRP A 60 6.41 -9.84 -11.33
CA TRP A 60 5.09 -10.46 -11.47
C TRP A 60 4.10 -9.90 -10.44
N ALA A 61 4.55 -9.78 -9.19
CA ALA A 61 3.72 -9.22 -8.13
C ALA A 61 3.29 -7.78 -8.45
N MET A 62 4.16 -6.97 -9.05
CA MET A 62 3.85 -5.60 -9.48
C MET A 62 2.84 -5.56 -10.65
N ILE A 63 2.90 -6.51 -11.59
CA ILE A 63 1.91 -6.64 -12.68
C ILE A 63 0.53 -6.94 -12.08
N LEU A 64 0.44 -7.96 -11.22
CA LEU A 64 -0.81 -8.37 -10.59
C LEU A 64 -1.39 -7.26 -9.70
N GLN A 65 -0.52 -6.55 -8.95
CA GLN A 65 -0.93 -5.42 -8.13
C GLN A 65 -1.59 -4.33 -8.99
N ARG A 66 -1.00 -4.00 -10.14
CA ARG A 66 -1.54 -3.01 -11.08
C ARG A 66 -2.86 -3.48 -11.69
N ALA A 67 -2.93 -4.74 -12.12
CA ALA A 67 -4.15 -5.33 -12.67
C ALA A 67 -5.33 -5.27 -11.68
N GLY A 68 -5.07 -5.54 -10.40
CA GLY A 68 -6.08 -5.47 -9.35
C GLY A 68 -6.37 -4.08 -8.81
N GLY A 69 -5.65 -3.04 -9.24
CA GLY A 69 -5.78 -1.68 -8.70
C GLY A 69 -5.50 -1.60 -7.20
N THR A 70 -4.55 -2.39 -6.70
CA THR A 70 -4.22 -2.46 -5.26
C THR A 70 -2.82 -1.92 -4.97
N HIS A 71 -2.46 -1.85 -3.68
CA HIS A 71 -1.11 -1.47 -3.23
C HIS A 71 -0.51 -2.47 -2.23
N PHE A 72 -1.05 -3.69 -2.13
CA PHE A 72 -0.64 -4.64 -1.07
C PHE A 72 0.83 -5.05 -1.12
N ILE A 73 1.46 -5.09 -2.29
CA ILE A 73 2.90 -5.37 -2.42
C ILE A 73 3.70 -4.16 -1.95
N ALA A 74 3.32 -2.95 -2.38
CA ALA A 74 3.99 -1.71 -1.97
C ALA A 74 3.88 -1.48 -0.45
N ASP A 75 2.68 -1.69 0.12
CA ASP A 75 2.42 -1.65 1.56
C ASP A 75 3.33 -2.62 2.31
N ALA A 76 3.40 -3.87 1.85
CA ALA A 76 4.17 -4.90 2.53
C ALA A 76 5.69 -4.64 2.47
N VAL A 77 6.19 -4.12 1.34
CA VAL A 77 7.59 -3.69 1.23
C VAL A 77 7.87 -2.55 2.20
N ALA A 78 7.01 -1.53 2.26
CA ALA A 78 7.18 -0.42 3.19
C ALA A 78 7.20 -0.90 4.65
N GLN A 79 6.23 -1.74 5.04
CA GLN A 79 6.15 -2.31 6.38
C GLN A 79 7.38 -3.15 6.75
N SER A 80 7.95 -3.88 5.78
CA SER A 80 9.18 -4.66 6.01
C SER A 80 10.40 -3.79 6.36
N ALA A 81 10.36 -2.50 6.01
CA ALA A 81 11.38 -1.51 6.31
C ALA A 81 10.97 -0.56 7.46
N ASN A 82 9.94 -0.91 8.24
CA ASN A 82 9.32 -0.05 9.25
C ASN A 82 8.79 1.29 8.69
N GLY A 83 8.41 1.30 7.41
CA GLY A 83 7.78 2.42 6.73
C GLY A 83 6.28 2.19 6.49
N VAL A 84 5.63 3.23 5.97
CA VAL A 84 4.24 3.20 5.50
C VAL A 84 4.26 3.62 4.03
N PHE A 85 3.61 2.84 3.16
CA PHE A 85 3.36 3.29 1.80
C PHE A 85 2.20 4.29 1.84
N VAL A 86 2.30 5.35 1.06
CA VAL A 86 1.22 6.32 0.90
C VAL A 86 0.96 6.44 -0.59
N SER A 87 -0.27 6.16 -1.01
CA SER A 87 -0.63 6.28 -2.41
C SER A 87 -0.79 7.76 -2.74
N LEU A 88 -0.12 8.21 -3.78
CA LEU A 88 -0.34 9.56 -4.29
C LEU A 88 -1.66 9.56 -5.06
N PRO A 89 -2.57 10.49 -4.75
CA PRO A 89 -3.80 10.61 -5.53
C PRO A 89 -3.48 11.03 -6.96
N ASP A 90 -4.33 10.60 -7.89
CA ASP A 90 -4.27 11.07 -9.26
C ASP A 90 -4.73 12.53 -9.30
N VAL A 91 -3.81 13.42 -9.70
CA VAL A 91 -4.05 14.85 -9.69
C VAL A 91 -4.64 15.25 -11.05
N GLU A 92 -5.89 14.83 -11.31
CA GLU A 92 -6.68 15.39 -12.41
C GLU A 92 -6.96 16.89 -12.17
N ASP A 93 -7.45 17.62 -13.16
CA ASP A 93 -7.47 19.09 -13.21
C ASP A 93 -8.26 19.74 -12.04
N VAL A 94 -7.57 19.94 -10.92
CA VAL A 94 -8.03 20.72 -9.78
C VAL A 94 -7.89 22.20 -10.10
N ASP A 95 -8.96 22.96 -9.91
CA ASP A 95 -8.98 24.40 -10.12
C ASP A 95 -8.08 25.11 -9.09
N ASN A 96 -7.41 26.19 -9.51
CA ASN A 96 -6.43 26.92 -8.70
C ASN A 96 -7.02 27.45 -7.38
N ALA A 97 -8.35 27.63 -7.32
CA ALA A 97 -9.07 28.12 -6.15
C ALA A 97 -9.11 27.12 -4.97
N ASP A 98 -8.85 25.82 -5.21
CA ASP A 98 -9.11 24.77 -4.22
C ASP A 98 -7.90 24.38 -3.35
N ILE A 99 -6.70 24.92 -3.60
CA ILE A 99 -5.49 24.53 -2.85
C ILE A 99 -5.62 24.88 -1.36
N ASN A 100 -6.04 26.11 -1.05
CA ASN A 100 -6.16 26.55 0.35
C ASN A 100 -7.27 25.78 1.08
N GLN A 101 -8.35 25.45 0.38
CA GLN A 101 -9.42 24.61 0.93
C GLN A 101 -8.88 23.21 1.28
N ARG A 102 -8.12 22.58 0.37
CA ARG A 102 -7.49 21.27 0.63
C ARG A 102 -6.52 21.31 1.80
N LEU A 103 -5.79 22.41 2.00
CA LEU A 103 -4.96 22.59 3.20
C LEU A 103 -5.81 22.64 4.48
N LEU A 104 -6.94 23.34 4.47
CA LEU A 104 -7.85 23.38 5.62
C LEU A 104 -8.45 22.00 5.92
N GLU A 105 -8.83 21.25 4.90
CA GLU A 105 -9.32 19.87 5.04
C GLU A 105 -8.27 18.94 5.66
N VAL A 106 -6.98 19.11 5.31
CA VAL A 106 -5.88 18.38 5.95
C VAL A 106 -5.76 18.76 7.42
N ILE A 107 -5.87 20.05 7.76
CA ILE A 107 -5.79 20.51 9.16
C ILE A 107 -6.95 19.95 9.99
N GLU A 108 -8.17 19.95 9.45
CA GLU A 108 -9.32 19.31 10.11
C GLU A 108 -9.09 17.81 10.33
N GLN A 109 -8.55 17.10 9.33
CA GLN A 109 -8.23 15.68 9.45
C GLN A 109 -7.21 15.42 10.56
N ILE A 110 -6.15 16.22 10.64
CA ILE A 110 -5.15 16.13 11.72
C ILE A 110 -5.80 16.38 13.09
N GLY A 111 -6.76 17.31 13.15
CA GLY A 111 -7.56 17.55 14.35
C GLY A 111 -8.40 16.33 14.77
N SER A 112 -9.01 15.64 13.81
CA SER A 112 -9.74 14.38 14.03
C SER A 112 -8.81 13.26 14.52
N TYR A 113 -7.69 13.04 13.84
CA TYR A 113 -6.64 12.11 14.26
C TYR A 113 -6.20 12.35 15.71
N SER A 114 -5.93 13.60 16.08
CA SER A 114 -5.53 13.96 17.45
C SER A 114 -6.61 13.61 18.49
N LYS A 115 -7.89 13.76 18.16
CA LYS A 115 -8.99 13.36 19.05
C LYS A 115 -9.06 11.84 19.20
N GLN A 116 -8.95 11.09 18.10
CA GLN A 116 -8.96 9.62 18.13
C GLN A 116 -7.82 9.05 18.98
N ILE A 117 -6.60 9.56 18.78
CA ILE A 117 -5.44 9.18 19.60
C ILE A 117 -5.70 9.42 21.09
N ARG A 118 -6.21 10.61 21.46
CA ARG A 118 -6.49 10.92 22.87
C ARG A 118 -7.52 9.97 23.48
N SER A 119 -8.56 9.61 22.73
CA SER A 119 -9.58 8.67 23.19
C SER A 119 -9.00 7.27 23.37
N ALA A 120 -8.21 6.79 22.42
CA ALA A 120 -7.67 5.43 22.42
C ALA A 120 -6.54 5.19 23.43
N ILE A 121 -5.95 6.24 24.00
CA ILE A 121 -4.92 6.12 25.05
C ILE A 121 -5.46 6.42 26.45
N GLU A 122 -6.75 6.77 26.57
CA GLU A 122 -7.34 7.26 27.83
C GLU A 122 -7.30 6.20 28.94
N ASP A 123 -7.49 4.94 28.59
CA ASP A 123 -7.42 3.79 29.50
C ASP A 123 -6.01 3.17 29.59
N GLY A 124 -5.05 3.71 28.84
CA GLY A 124 -3.67 3.24 28.76
C GLY A 124 -3.44 2.00 27.88
N VAL A 125 -4.45 1.50 27.16
CA VAL A 125 -4.35 0.29 26.32
C VAL A 125 -5.00 0.51 24.96
N VAL A 126 -4.19 0.57 23.91
CA VAL A 126 -4.72 0.66 22.53
C VAL A 126 -5.15 -0.72 22.04
N GLU A 127 -6.44 -0.92 21.81
CA GLU A 127 -7.00 -2.14 21.25
C GLU A 127 -6.67 -2.33 19.76
N PRO A 128 -6.70 -3.58 19.24
CA PRO A 128 -6.40 -3.84 17.82
C PRO A 128 -7.29 -3.06 16.83
N HIS A 129 -8.57 -2.87 17.18
CA HIS A 129 -9.52 -2.15 16.35
C HIS A 129 -9.24 -0.62 16.37
N GLU A 130 -8.89 -0.07 17.53
CA GLU A 130 -8.47 1.33 17.69
C GLU A 130 -7.18 1.61 16.93
N LYS A 131 -6.20 0.71 17.06
CA LYS A 131 -4.95 0.78 16.29
C LYS A 131 -5.22 0.82 14.78
N THR A 132 -6.20 0.06 14.31
CA THR A 132 -6.59 0.05 12.89
C THR A 132 -7.19 1.41 12.51
N ALA A 133 -8.17 1.90 13.27
CA ALA A 133 -8.79 3.20 13.03
C ALA A 133 -7.78 4.36 13.04
N ILE A 134 -6.88 4.39 14.03
CA ILE A 134 -5.79 5.36 14.14
C ILE A 134 -4.89 5.34 12.90
N ASN A 135 -4.50 4.16 12.43
CA ASN A 135 -3.63 4.02 11.27
C ASN A 135 -4.34 4.45 9.98
N ASP A 136 -5.63 4.13 9.83
CA ASP A 136 -6.43 4.54 8.67
C ASP A 136 -6.56 6.08 8.62
N GLU A 137 -6.83 6.70 9.78
CA GLU A 137 -6.94 8.15 9.92
C GLU A 137 -5.59 8.87 9.67
N LEU A 138 -4.49 8.30 10.17
CA LEU A 138 -3.13 8.80 9.92
C LEU A 138 -2.78 8.69 8.43
N TYR A 139 -3.08 7.55 7.81
CA TYR A 139 -2.87 7.33 6.39
C TYR A 139 -3.62 8.36 5.54
N LEU A 140 -4.89 8.60 5.85
CA LEU A 140 -5.72 9.59 5.16
C LEU A 140 -5.14 11.00 5.31
N SER A 141 -4.69 11.36 6.52
CA SER A 141 -4.07 12.66 6.79
C SER A 141 -2.79 12.87 5.97
N ILE A 142 -1.91 11.87 5.91
CA ILE A 142 -0.67 11.95 5.12
C ILE A 142 -0.97 11.98 3.62
N SER A 143 -1.93 11.18 3.15
CA SER A 143 -2.33 11.13 1.73
C SER A 143 -2.84 12.49 1.26
N LYS A 144 -3.76 13.11 2.00
CA LYS A 144 -4.29 14.45 1.69
C LYS A 144 -3.20 15.53 1.73
N LEU A 145 -2.25 15.42 2.66
CA LEU A 145 -1.12 16.36 2.73
C LEU A 145 -0.19 16.22 1.52
N GLN A 146 0.07 14.98 1.08
CA GLN A 146 0.85 14.71 -0.14
C GLN A 146 0.12 15.21 -1.39
N GLU A 147 -1.20 15.05 -1.47
CA GLU A 147 -2.04 15.61 -2.53
C GLU A 147 -1.90 17.13 -2.63
N HIS A 148 -2.05 17.81 -1.50
CA HIS A 148 -1.89 19.25 -1.41
C HIS A 148 -0.49 19.67 -1.89
N ALA A 149 0.56 18.98 -1.46
CA ALA A 149 1.92 19.27 -1.91
C ALA A 149 2.10 19.06 -3.43
N ALA A 150 1.56 17.95 -3.97
CA ALA A 150 1.61 17.65 -5.40
C ALA A 150 0.89 18.73 -6.23
N LEU A 151 -0.26 19.23 -5.75
CA LEU A 151 -1.01 20.32 -6.36
C LEU A 151 -0.25 21.63 -6.37
N VAL A 152 0.32 22.02 -5.23
CA VAL A 152 1.17 23.22 -5.13
C VAL A 152 2.30 23.15 -6.15
N TYR A 153 2.98 22.01 -6.27
CA TYR A 153 4.05 21.85 -7.26
C TYR A 153 3.54 21.87 -8.69
N LYS A 154 2.43 21.20 -9.02
CA LYS A 154 1.84 21.21 -10.37
C LYS A 154 1.56 22.64 -10.82
N ILE A 155 0.97 23.45 -9.95
CA ILE A 155 0.55 24.83 -10.26
C ILE A 155 1.77 25.75 -10.32
N PHE A 156 2.58 25.82 -9.26
CA PHE A 156 3.64 26.82 -9.17
C PHE A 156 4.94 26.46 -9.90
N LEU A 157 5.15 25.20 -10.31
CA LEU A 157 6.27 24.83 -11.19
C LEU A 157 5.92 24.97 -12.68
N HIS A 158 4.64 24.96 -13.08
CA HIS A 158 4.25 25.24 -14.47
C HIS A 158 4.41 26.72 -14.85
N PHE A 159 4.31 27.65 -13.90
CA PHE A 159 4.52 29.09 -14.13
C PHE A 159 5.99 29.52 -14.28
N ARG A 160 6.96 28.58 -14.27
CA ARG A 160 8.40 28.86 -14.43
C ARG A 160 8.96 28.57 -15.84
N LYS A 161 8.11 28.59 -16.88
CA LYS A 161 8.58 28.60 -18.28
C LYS A 161 8.45 29.98 -18.91
#